data_AF-A0A965IZ15-F1
#
_entry.id   AF-A0A965IZ15-F1
#
_cell.length_a   1.000
_cell.length_b   1.000
_cell.length_c   1.000
_cell.angle_alpha   90.00
_cell.angle_beta   90.00
_cell.angle_gamma   90.00
#
_symmetry.space_group_name_H-M   'P 1'
#
loop_
_entity.id
_entity.type
_entity.pdbx_description
1 polymer ?
#
loop_
_entity_poly.entity_id
_entity_poly.type
_entity_poly.pdbx_seq_one_letter_code
_entity_poly.pdbx_strand_id
1 'polypeptide(L)'
;MNCKKVSIALFSVVIASGVTNVSFAQKGKGNEKEVFKMTFENTKDKETVTEIGAVEMLEGEVLSTMEVKADLFMKDASGDVGIPNNVFGSENPKEGQGGEAYAGLIAYKPGKNGNLERSYITIALKKGKETVTLKKGLKYCVSYDVSLAESSKYAINNLGLYFSKSHFGAEPPKVGDTDDHLVLNPTKDRVPRKIIKGFFGWEKVGNVYIAKGDEKYISIGNFQPNQAYTSTDTPWKFEAVKKPKESEAEAMNHAYYYVDNIVIRLIDKEEECECFKPVVVNLEESFSPVIYNKPIELDEKMTLAQKVEAHQLHFRGGQAKFTSNATENLSFILDAMKKDPKMNLEVIGHTDVKEDEAGAQDEQYKDLDKERVKAVINYLVKNGIDASRLKATHKSSLQVSSDIVEGADGNGDEPDVREAKNRRVEFKVVR
;
A
#
# COMPACT_ATOMS: atom_id res chain seq x y z
N MET A 1 93.49 -19.27 8.55
CA MET A 1 92.95 -19.20 7.17
C MET A 1 91.59 -18.51 7.23
N ASN A 2 91.36 -17.59 6.28
CA ASN A 2 90.09 -16.86 6.03
C ASN A 2 88.86 -17.77 6.22
N CYS A 3 87.69 -17.30 6.67
CA CYS A 3 86.89 -16.29 5.96
C CYS A 3 85.73 -15.73 6.81
N LYS A 4 85.17 -14.61 6.32
CA LYS A 4 84.26 -13.65 6.97
C LYS A 4 82.79 -14.09 7.07
N LYS A 5 82.12 -13.45 8.03
CA LYS A 5 80.67 -13.27 8.29
C LYS A 5 79.78 -13.18 7.04
N VAL A 6 78.54 -13.68 7.12
CA VAL A 6 77.30 -12.90 6.83
C VAL A 6 76.15 -13.38 7.74
N SER A 7 75.40 -12.39 8.25
CA SER A 7 74.27 -12.44 9.16
C SER A 7 72.95 -12.77 8.45
N ILE A 8 72.06 -13.54 9.10
CA ILE A 8 70.60 -13.43 8.87
C ILE A 8 69.96 -13.24 10.24
N ALA A 9 69.36 -12.06 10.44
CA ALA A 9 68.61 -11.70 11.63
C ALA A 9 67.20 -12.30 11.54
N LEU A 10 66.84 -13.17 12.49
CA LEU A 10 65.44 -13.48 12.81
C LEU A 10 65.15 -12.87 14.18
N PHE A 11 64.43 -11.75 14.16
CA PHE A 11 63.84 -11.16 15.37
C PHE A 11 62.75 -12.09 15.89
N SER A 12 63.02 -12.70 17.05
CA SER A 12 62.02 -13.37 17.86
C SER A 12 61.32 -12.31 18.70
N VAL A 13 60.06 -12.00 18.41
CA VAL A 13 59.22 -11.19 19.30
C VAL A 13 58.25 -12.12 20.00
N VAL A 14 58.52 -12.30 21.29
CA VAL A 14 57.59 -12.84 22.30
C VAL A 14 56.48 -11.81 22.50
N ILE A 15 55.22 -12.20 22.31
CA ILE A 15 54.08 -11.48 22.92
C ILE A 15 53.30 -12.48 23.76
N ALA A 16 53.56 -12.43 25.07
CA ALA A 16 52.75 -13.07 26.07
C ALA A 16 51.64 -12.11 26.53
N SER A 17 50.42 -12.62 26.50
CA SER A 17 49.31 -12.35 27.43
C SER A 17 48.89 -10.90 27.69
N GLY A 18 47.77 -10.53 27.06
CA GLY A 18 46.87 -9.46 27.50
C GLY A 18 45.47 -9.75 26.99
N VAL A 19 44.73 -10.62 27.67
CA VAL A 19 43.30 -10.82 27.41
C VAL A 19 42.57 -9.62 28.02
N THR A 20 42.33 -8.58 27.23
CA THR A 20 41.35 -7.55 27.58
C THR A 20 40.07 -7.85 26.81
N ASN A 21 39.13 -8.48 27.54
CA ASN A 21 37.72 -8.49 27.16
C ASN A 21 37.24 -7.04 27.06
N VAL A 22 37.19 -6.50 25.84
CA VAL A 22 36.39 -5.30 25.58
C VAL A 22 35.02 -5.78 25.12
N SER A 23 34.17 -6.03 26.11
CA SER A 23 32.72 -6.08 25.93
C SER A 23 32.26 -4.71 25.42
N PHE A 24 31.95 -4.62 24.13
CA PHE A 24 30.97 -3.65 23.65
C PHE A 24 29.61 -4.34 23.58
N ALA A 25 29.02 -4.55 24.76
CA ALA A 25 27.59 -4.63 24.89
C ALA A 25 27.03 -3.21 24.84
N GLN A 26 26.71 -2.74 23.64
CA GLN A 26 25.80 -1.61 23.46
C GLN A 26 24.43 -2.20 23.13
N LYS A 27 23.53 -2.18 24.11
CA LYS A 27 22.09 -2.33 23.90
C LYS A 27 21.63 -1.17 23.00
N GLY A 28 21.70 -1.37 21.69
CA GLY A 28 21.08 -0.52 20.68
C GLY A 28 19.74 -1.11 20.26
N LYS A 29 18.79 -0.24 19.89
CA LYS A 29 17.56 -0.61 19.16
C LYS A 29 17.91 -1.51 17.97
N GLY A 30 17.06 -2.49 17.64
CA GLY A 30 17.32 -3.55 16.65
C GLY A 30 18.03 -3.06 15.39
N ASN A 31 19.03 -3.81 14.92
CA ASN A 31 19.92 -3.43 13.83
C ASN A 31 19.27 -3.65 12.46
N GLU A 32 18.14 -3.00 12.21
CA GLU A 32 17.56 -2.97 10.87
C GLU A 32 18.46 -2.13 9.96
N LYS A 33 19.09 -2.77 8.96
CA LYS A 33 19.99 -2.08 8.01
C LYS A 33 19.57 -2.39 6.58
N GLU A 34 19.20 -1.37 5.83
CA GLU A 34 19.01 -1.47 4.38
C GLU A 34 20.32 -1.85 3.70
N VAL A 35 20.28 -2.95 2.95
CA VAL A 35 21.43 -3.48 2.21
C VAL A 35 21.29 -3.29 0.70
N PHE A 36 20.06 -3.24 0.19
CA PHE A 36 19.78 -3.04 -1.22
C PHE A 36 18.42 -2.36 -1.40
N LYS A 37 18.34 -1.47 -2.39
CA LYS A 37 17.12 -0.77 -2.78
C LYS A 37 17.11 -0.53 -4.29
N MET A 38 15.96 -0.77 -4.94
CA MET A 38 15.70 -0.44 -6.35
C MET A 38 14.32 0.21 -6.48
N THR A 39 14.30 1.36 -7.14
CA THR A 39 13.09 2.17 -7.42
C THR A 39 12.99 2.56 -8.89
N PHE A 40 13.82 1.97 -9.75
CA PHE A 40 13.75 2.11 -11.21
C PHE A 40 13.92 3.54 -11.78
N GLU A 41 14.40 4.50 -10.99
CA GLU A 41 14.42 5.93 -11.36
C GLU A 41 15.56 6.33 -12.31
N ASN A 42 16.64 5.55 -12.36
CA ASN A 42 17.88 5.97 -13.01
C ASN A 42 18.12 5.17 -14.29
N THR A 43 17.90 5.81 -15.44
CA THR A 43 18.28 5.28 -16.75
C THR A 43 19.74 5.60 -17.07
N LYS A 44 20.36 4.73 -17.88
CA LYS A 44 21.68 4.96 -18.46
C LYS A 44 21.61 6.27 -19.27
N ASP A 45 22.59 7.13 -19.07
CA ASP A 45 22.73 8.41 -19.79
C ASP A 45 21.54 9.37 -19.65
N LYS A 46 20.61 9.11 -18.70
CA LYS A 46 19.36 9.85 -18.49
C LYS A 46 18.47 9.91 -19.74
N GLU A 47 18.49 8.85 -20.54
CA GLU A 47 17.59 8.73 -21.69
C GLU A 47 16.14 8.54 -21.23
N THR A 48 15.23 9.24 -21.88
CA THR A 48 13.78 9.08 -21.71
C THR A 48 13.33 7.82 -22.43
N VAL A 49 12.47 7.03 -21.79
CA VAL A 49 11.93 5.80 -22.37
C VAL A 49 10.90 6.13 -23.44
N THR A 50 10.97 5.45 -24.59
CA THR A 50 10.08 5.70 -25.74
C THR A 50 9.30 4.48 -26.20
N GLU A 51 9.65 3.28 -25.72
CA GLU A 51 9.03 2.02 -26.14
C GLU A 51 8.97 1.00 -25.01
N ILE A 52 8.01 0.08 -25.12
CA ILE A 52 7.88 -1.08 -24.23
C ILE A 52 9.09 -2.03 -24.40
N GLY A 53 9.36 -2.83 -23.37
CA GLY A 53 10.51 -3.74 -23.31
C GLY A 53 11.82 -3.07 -22.88
N ALA A 54 11.76 -1.85 -22.35
CA ALA A 54 12.90 -0.98 -22.09
C ALA A 54 13.53 -1.10 -20.69
N VAL A 55 13.21 -2.13 -19.88
CA VAL A 55 13.75 -2.22 -18.50
C VAL A 55 15.29 -2.27 -18.44
N GLU A 56 15.94 -2.73 -19.51
CA GLU A 56 17.41 -2.79 -19.59
C GLU A 56 18.07 -1.42 -19.81
N MET A 57 17.28 -0.35 -20.02
CA MET A 57 17.78 1.04 -20.04
C MET A 57 18.24 1.49 -18.64
N LEU A 58 17.88 0.79 -17.57
CA LEU A 58 18.25 1.15 -16.21
C LEU A 58 19.73 0.96 -15.89
N GLU A 59 20.23 1.84 -15.02
CA GLU A 59 21.52 1.63 -14.35
C GLU A 59 21.48 0.43 -13.39
N GLY A 60 22.66 -0.05 -12.96
CA GLY A 60 22.75 -1.10 -11.94
C GLY A 60 22.66 -2.54 -12.44
N GLU A 61 22.84 -2.76 -13.75
CA GLU A 61 22.76 -4.09 -14.40
C GLU A 61 21.39 -4.75 -14.18
N VAL A 62 20.38 -4.13 -14.79
CA VAL A 62 19.04 -4.69 -14.94
C VAL A 62 18.93 -5.41 -16.29
N LEU A 63 18.39 -6.62 -16.26
CA LEU A 63 18.28 -7.53 -17.39
C LEU A 63 16.84 -8.05 -17.49
N SER A 64 16.39 -8.29 -18.70
CA SER A 64 15.20 -9.10 -18.97
C SER A 64 15.58 -10.29 -19.84
N THR A 65 15.69 -11.43 -19.19
CA THR A 65 16.38 -12.63 -19.72
C THR A 65 15.53 -13.46 -20.68
N MET A 66 14.24 -13.17 -20.77
CA MET A 66 13.28 -13.82 -21.67
C MET A 66 13.22 -13.15 -23.05
N GLU A 67 12.55 -13.81 -24.00
CA GLU A 67 12.20 -13.22 -25.30
C GLU A 67 11.25 -12.03 -25.14
N VAL A 68 10.22 -12.19 -24.31
CA VAL A 68 9.38 -11.08 -23.87
C VAL A 68 10.13 -10.28 -22.81
N LYS A 69 10.48 -9.04 -23.15
CA LYS A 69 11.17 -8.12 -22.25
C LYS A 69 10.20 -7.53 -21.24
N ALA A 70 10.71 -7.21 -20.05
CA ALA A 70 10.00 -6.42 -19.07
C ALA A 70 10.10 -4.92 -19.43
N ASP A 71 9.11 -4.19 -18.97
CA ASP A 71 8.84 -2.82 -19.37
C ASP A 71 9.34 -1.83 -18.32
N LEU A 72 9.55 -0.58 -18.73
CA LEU A 72 9.87 0.54 -17.87
C LEU A 72 8.93 1.70 -18.21
N PHE A 73 8.35 2.31 -17.19
CA PHE A 73 7.46 3.46 -17.31
C PHE A 73 8.06 4.63 -16.57
N MET A 74 7.95 5.84 -17.14
CA MET A 74 8.51 7.05 -16.54
C MET A 74 7.57 8.25 -16.70
N LYS A 75 7.60 9.19 -15.75
CA LYS A 75 6.83 10.44 -15.80
C LYS A 75 7.24 11.39 -16.92
N ASP A 76 8.51 11.39 -17.31
CA ASP A 76 9.01 12.22 -18.41
C ASP A 76 8.77 11.59 -19.79
N ALA A 77 8.33 10.32 -19.83
CA ALA A 77 7.92 9.63 -21.03
C ALA A 77 6.47 9.96 -21.42
N SER A 78 6.05 9.54 -22.61
CA SER A 78 4.69 9.78 -23.12
C SER A 78 4.14 8.55 -23.86
N GLY A 79 2.84 8.55 -24.14
CA GLY A 79 2.20 7.47 -24.88
C GLY A 79 2.23 6.14 -24.11
N ASP A 80 2.62 5.07 -24.79
CA ASP A 80 2.53 3.69 -24.30
C ASP A 80 3.39 3.38 -23.08
N VAL A 81 4.35 4.24 -22.74
CA VAL A 81 5.31 4.10 -21.63
C VAL A 81 5.24 5.26 -20.62
N GLY A 82 4.25 6.14 -20.77
CA GLY A 82 4.06 7.30 -19.89
C GLY A 82 3.54 6.94 -18.51
N ILE A 83 3.62 7.91 -17.60
CA ILE A 83 3.00 7.84 -16.27
C ILE A 83 2.11 9.08 -16.08
N PRO A 84 0.90 8.94 -15.53
CA PRO A 84 0.33 7.71 -14.95
C PRO A 84 -0.26 6.74 -15.98
N ASN A 85 -0.63 7.22 -17.17
CA ASN A 85 -1.31 6.41 -18.18
C ASN A 85 -0.32 5.79 -19.18
N ASN A 86 -0.46 4.49 -19.42
CA ASN A 86 0.33 3.73 -20.38
C ASN A 86 -0.54 2.69 -21.11
N VAL A 87 0.06 1.89 -21.98
CA VAL A 87 -0.66 0.90 -22.81
C VAL A 87 -1.36 -0.20 -21.99
N PHE A 88 -0.91 -0.46 -20.77
CA PHE A 88 -1.44 -1.53 -19.92
C PHE A 88 -2.43 -1.04 -18.86
N GLY A 89 -2.52 0.26 -18.60
CA GLY A 89 -3.32 0.78 -17.49
C GLY A 89 -2.94 2.18 -17.02
N SER A 90 -3.41 2.53 -15.82
CA SER A 90 -3.09 3.78 -15.14
C SER A 90 -2.58 3.50 -13.73
N GLU A 91 -1.35 3.94 -13.41
CA GLU A 91 -0.80 3.83 -12.07
C GLU A 91 0.20 4.96 -11.79
N ASN A 92 0.16 5.51 -10.59
CA ASN A 92 1.16 6.48 -10.13
C ASN A 92 2.33 5.74 -9.46
N PRO A 93 3.59 6.23 -9.59
CA PRO A 93 4.72 5.65 -8.88
C PRO A 93 4.50 5.68 -7.37
N LYS A 94 5.12 4.75 -6.66
CA LYS A 94 4.94 4.69 -5.21
C LYS A 94 5.73 5.83 -4.55
N GLU A 95 4.98 6.78 -3.98
CA GLU A 95 5.54 7.97 -3.34
C GLU A 95 6.38 7.66 -2.08
N GLY A 96 7.30 8.58 -1.75
CA GLY A 96 8.08 8.61 -0.50
C GLY A 96 9.44 7.91 -0.56
N GLN A 97 9.65 7.00 -1.51
CA GLN A 97 10.91 6.24 -1.65
C GLN A 97 11.53 6.30 -3.05
N GLY A 98 10.75 6.75 -4.02
CA GLY A 98 11.07 7.11 -5.40
C GLY A 98 10.03 8.13 -5.85
N GLY A 99 9.58 8.05 -7.09
CA GLY A 99 8.41 8.80 -7.53
C GLY A 99 8.33 9.06 -9.02
N GLU A 100 9.31 8.69 -9.83
CA GLU A 100 9.34 9.08 -11.25
C GLU A 100 9.18 7.90 -12.21
N ALA A 101 9.40 6.67 -11.75
CA ALA A 101 9.36 5.47 -12.57
C ALA A 101 8.85 4.22 -11.84
N TYR A 102 8.45 3.21 -12.62
CA TYR A 102 8.26 1.84 -12.15
C TYR A 102 8.45 0.86 -13.32
N ALA A 103 8.71 -0.41 -13.00
CA ALA A 103 8.83 -1.46 -14.02
C ALA A 103 7.52 -2.24 -14.19
N GLY A 104 7.40 -2.98 -15.29
CA GLY A 104 6.26 -3.88 -15.51
C GLY A 104 6.67 -5.22 -16.10
N LEU A 105 5.89 -6.26 -15.79
CA LEU A 105 6.16 -7.61 -16.29
C LEU A 105 4.90 -8.46 -16.46
N ILE A 106 4.96 -9.38 -17.42
CA ILE A 106 3.95 -10.42 -17.66
C ILE A 106 4.27 -11.61 -16.75
N ALA A 107 3.53 -11.73 -15.64
CA ALA A 107 3.74 -12.81 -14.68
C ALA A 107 2.96 -14.09 -15.04
N TYR A 108 1.92 -13.97 -15.85
CA TYR A 108 1.12 -15.12 -16.28
C TYR A 108 0.50 -14.89 -17.66
N LYS A 109 0.59 -15.92 -18.52
CA LYS A 109 -0.14 -16.05 -19.78
C LYS A 109 -0.81 -17.41 -19.79
N PRO A 110 -2.11 -17.53 -20.11
CA PRO A 110 -2.77 -18.83 -20.21
C PRO A 110 -2.27 -19.58 -21.46
N GLY A 111 -2.50 -20.89 -21.49
CA GLY A 111 -2.17 -21.73 -22.64
C GLY A 111 -0.86 -22.50 -22.50
N LYS A 112 -0.63 -23.42 -23.45
CA LYS A 112 0.45 -24.41 -23.42
C LYS A 112 1.84 -23.79 -23.44
N ASN A 113 2.01 -22.68 -24.16
CA ASN A 113 3.27 -21.97 -24.29
C ASN A 113 3.35 -20.73 -23.39
N GLY A 114 2.32 -20.46 -22.57
CA GLY A 114 2.24 -19.23 -21.81
C GLY A 114 3.41 -19.01 -20.83
N ASN A 115 4.11 -20.07 -20.40
CA ASN A 115 5.32 -19.92 -19.59
C ASN A 115 6.48 -19.24 -20.35
N LEU A 116 6.55 -19.38 -21.68
CA LEU A 116 7.58 -18.79 -22.54
C LEU A 116 7.30 -17.32 -22.87
N GLU A 117 6.04 -16.90 -22.71
CA GLU A 117 5.55 -15.54 -22.99
C GLU A 117 5.50 -14.67 -21.72
N ARG A 118 6.09 -15.15 -20.62
CA ARG A 118 6.29 -14.37 -19.39
C ARG A 118 7.55 -13.54 -19.50
N SER A 119 7.58 -12.41 -18.79
CA SER A 119 8.79 -11.61 -18.62
C SER A 119 9.24 -11.62 -17.16
N TYR A 120 10.52 -11.33 -16.96
CA TYR A 120 11.14 -11.25 -15.64
C TYR A 120 12.04 -10.03 -15.59
N ILE A 121 12.13 -9.44 -14.40
CA ILE A 121 13.08 -8.36 -14.09
C ILE A 121 14.20 -8.99 -13.27
N THR A 122 15.41 -9.03 -13.82
CA THR A 122 16.60 -9.53 -13.13
C THR A 122 17.54 -8.39 -12.83
N ILE A 123 17.99 -8.26 -11.59
CA ILE A 123 18.78 -7.14 -11.11
C ILE A 123 20.01 -7.66 -10.41
N ALA A 124 21.19 -7.15 -10.77
CA ALA A 124 22.40 -7.42 -10.02
C ALA A 124 22.34 -6.74 -8.64
N LEU A 125 22.74 -7.46 -7.59
CA LEU A 125 22.86 -6.91 -6.24
C LEU A 125 24.08 -5.99 -6.17
N LYS A 126 23.90 -4.73 -6.58
CA LYS A 126 24.93 -3.70 -6.62
C LYS A 126 24.47 -2.40 -5.98
N LYS A 127 25.42 -1.64 -5.44
CA LYS A 127 25.24 -0.25 -5.00
C LYS A 127 26.30 0.60 -5.69
N GLY A 128 25.91 1.27 -6.78
CA GLY A 128 26.86 1.87 -7.70
C GLY A 128 27.79 0.81 -8.30
N LYS A 129 29.10 0.96 -8.10
CA LYS A 129 30.12 0.01 -8.60
C LYS A 129 30.37 -1.17 -7.66
N GLU A 130 29.86 -1.12 -6.44
CA GLU A 130 30.12 -2.14 -5.43
C GLU A 130 29.09 -3.27 -5.49
N THR A 131 29.54 -4.51 -5.27
CA THR A 131 28.64 -5.66 -5.13
C THR A 131 28.09 -5.73 -3.71
N VAL A 132 26.77 -5.84 -3.58
CA VAL A 132 26.11 -6.11 -2.30
C VAL A 132 26.19 -7.61 -2.05
N THR A 133 26.85 -8.00 -0.95
CA THR A 133 26.97 -9.40 -0.53
C THR A 133 26.10 -9.66 0.68
N LEU A 134 25.21 -10.65 0.58
CA LEU A 134 24.44 -11.13 1.72
C LEU A 134 25.30 -12.12 2.52
N LYS A 135 25.29 -12.02 3.85
CA LYS A 135 26.11 -12.87 4.71
C LYS A 135 25.37 -14.16 4.99
N LYS A 136 25.99 -15.29 4.64
CA LYS A 136 25.45 -16.64 4.88
C LYS A 136 24.92 -16.79 6.31
N GLY A 137 23.72 -17.33 6.44
CA GLY A 137 23.04 -17.62 7.70
C GLY A 137 22.35 -16.42 8.36
N LEU A 138 22.54 -15.20 7.84
CA LEU A 138 21.80 -14.03 8.34
C LEU A 138 20.43 -13.93 7.67
N LYS A 139 19.49 -13.31 8.40
CA LYS A 139 18.10 -13.09 7.97
C LYS A 139 17.96 -11.73 7.29
N TYR A 140 17.22 -11.71 6.20
CA TYR A 140 16.93 -10.51 5.45
C TYR A 140 15.43 -10.38 5.23
N CYS A 141 14.85 -9.23 5.57
CA CYS A 141 13.51 -8.88 5.13
C CYS A 141 13.58 -8.41 3.68
N VAL A 142 12.88 -9.11 2.80
CA VAL A 142 12.82 -8.80 1.37
C VAL A 142 11.40 -8.36 1.07
N SER A 143 11.24 -7.19 0.46
CA SER A 143 9.93 -6.66 0.07
C SER A 143 9.97 -5.93 -1.26
N TYR A 144 8.86 -5.91 -1.97
CA TYR A 144 8.63 -5.14 -3.18
C TYR A 144 7.16 -4.78 -3.28
N ASP A 145 6.84 -3.69 -3.96
CA ASP A 145 5.48 -3.21 -4.16
C ASP A 145 4.98 -3.61 -5.54
N VAL A 146 3.72 -4.04 -5.63
CA VAL A 146 3.11 -4.46 -6.89
C VAL A 146 1.69 -3.93 -7.05
N SER A 147 1.29 -3.69 -8.30
CA SER A 147 -0.06 -3.33 -8.70
C SER A 147 -0.44 -4.11 -9.96
N LEU A 148 -1.66 -4.64 -10.05
CA LEU A 148 -2.11 -5.38 -11.23
C LEU A 148 -2.58 -4.38 -12.29
N ALA A 149 -2.02 -4.39 -13.50
CA ALA A 149 -2.47 -3.47 -14.54
C ALA A 149 -3.88 -3.82 -15.05
N GLU A 150 -4.69 -2.82 -15.39
CA GLU A 150 -6.08 -2.99 -15.82
C GLU A 150 -6.25 -3.78 -17.13
N SER A 151 -5.22 -3.83 -17.97
CA SER A 151 -5.17 -4.71 -19.14
C SER A 151 -5.27 -6.21 -18.77
N SER A 152 -5.11 -6.58 -17.50
CA SER A 152 -5.11 -7.98 -17.07
C SER A 152 -6.49 -8.63 -17.07
N LYS A 153 -6.55 -9.84 -17.61
CA LYS A 153 -7.69 -10.77 -17.47
C LYS A 153 -7.47 -11.81 -16.37
N TYR A 154 -6.27 -11.90 -15.83
CA TYR A 154 -5.90 -12.85 -14.79
C TYR A 154 -5.15 -12.16 -13.65
N ALA A 155 -5.26 -12.72 -12.45
CA ALA A 155 -4.46 -12.38 -11.28
C ALA A 155 -3.89 -13.67 -10.69
N ILE A 156 -2.71 -13.61 -10.05
CA ILE A 156 -2.03 -14.79 -9.50
C ILE A 156 -1.64 -14.60 -8.02
N ASN A 157 -1.37 -15.70 -7.32
CA ASN A 157 -0.88 -15.68 -5.93
C ASN A 157 0.59 -16.15 -5.78
N ASN A 158 1.30 -16.28 -6.89
CA ASN A 158 2.61 -16.91 -6.97
C ASN A 158 3.69 -16.07 -7.65
N LEU A 159 3.50 -14.74 -7.64
CA LEU A 159 4.58 -13.81 -7.92
C LEU A 159 5.64 -13.94 -6.82
N GLY A 160 6.90 -14.08 -7.22
CA GLY A 160 8.01 -14.29 -6.29
C GLY A 160 9.26 -13.55 -6.70
N LEU A 161 10.21 -13.51 -5.77
CA LEU A 161 11.56 -13.00 -5.95
C LEU A 161 12.55 -14.15 -5.70
N TYR A 162 13.42 -14.42 -6.67
CA TYR A 162 14.40 -15.50 -6.61
C TYR A 162 15.82 -14.95 -6.50
N PHE A 163 16.57 -15.41 -5.51
CA PHE A 163 18.01 -15.12 -5.38
C PHE A 163 18.85 -16.11 -6.18
N SER A 164 19.89 -15.64 -6.85
CA SER A 164 20.78 -16.53 -7.61
C SER A 164 22.23 -16.05 -7.66
N LYS A 165 23.13 -17.00 -7.88
CA LYS A 165 24.57 -16.77 -8.09
C LYS A 165 24.90 -16.22 -9.50
N SER A 166 24.02 -16.45 -10.46
CA SER A 166 24.11 -15.99 -11.84
C SER A 166 22.72 -15.67 -12.38
N HIS A 167 22.60 -14.70 -13.28
CA HIS A 167 21.37 -14.52 -14.04
C HIS A 167 21.07 -15.79 -14.87
N PHE A 168 19.79 -16.03 -15.17
CA PHE A 168 19.39 -17.10 -16.08
C PHE A 168 19.34 -16.61 -17.54
N GLY A 169 19.26 -17.55 -18.47
CA GLY A 169 19.13 -17.26 -19.90
C GLY A 169 17.68 -17.21 -20.34
N ALA A 170 17.37 -17.79 -21.50
CA ALA A 170 16.03 -17.79 -22.10
C ALA A 170 14.99 -18.66 -21.37
N GLU A 171 15.37 -19.37 -20.31
CA GLU A 171 14.43 -20.14 -19.48
C GLU A 171 14.57 -19.75 -18.01
N PRO A 172 13.45 -19.53 -17.29
CA PRO A 172 13.49 -19.27 -15.87
C PRO A 172 13.90 -20.52 -15.09
N PRO A 173 14.52 -20.35 -13.91
CA PRO A 173 14.88 -21.47 -13.06
C PRO A 173 13.61 -22.25 -12.65
N LYS A 174 13.67 -23.57 -12.76
CA LYS A 174 12.60 -24.47 -12.31
C LYS A 174 12.77 -24.69 -10.81
N VAL A 175 12.07 -23.89 -10.02
CA VAL A 175 12.19 -23.91 -8.55
C VAL A 175 10.86 -24.33 -7.92
N GLY A 176 10.93 -25.25 -6.96
CA GLY A 176 9.76 -25.64 -6.17
C GLY A 176 9.43 -24.61 -5.08
N ASP A 177 8.24 -24.69 -4.47
CA ASP A 177 7.81 -23.80 -3.38
C ASP A 177 8.77 -23.77 -2.18
N THR A 178 9.45 -24.89 -1.92
CA THR A 178 10.38 -25.07 -0.80
C THR A 178 11.82 -24.74 -1.17
N ASP A 179 12.05 -24.24 -2.39
CA ASP A 179 13.37 -23.79 -2.79
C ASP A 179 13.80 -22.64 -1.88
N ASP A 180 14.94 -22.83 -1.22
CA ASP A 180 15.38 -21.94 -0.16
C ASP A 180 16.00 -20.64 -0.68
N HIS A 181 16.06 -20.45 -2.01
CA HIS A 181 16.40 -19.22 -2.72
C HIS A 181 15.17 -18.43 -3.20
N LEU A 182 13.97 -19.01 -3.11
CA LEU A 182 12.73 -18.39 -3.56
C LEU A 182 11.98 -17.71 -2.41
N VAL A 183 11.74 -16.41 -2.55
CA VAL A 183 10.94 -15.58 -1.66
C VAL A 183 9.55 -15.43 -2.26
N LEU A 184 8.55 -15.95 -1.54
CA LEU A 184 7.14 -15.86 -1.92
C LEU A 184 6.39 -15.14 -0.81
N ASN A 185 5.28 -14.46 -1.15
CA ASN A 185 4.42 -13.80 -0.15
C ASN A 185 4.06 -14.80 0.98
N PRO A 186 4.10 -14.39 2.26
CA PRO A 186 4.11 -15.31 3.37
C PRO A 186 2.77 -16.03 3.48
N THR A 187 2.84 -17.31 3.86
CA THR A 187 1.70 -18.20 4.04
C THR A 187 1.29 -18.32 5.51
N LYS A 188 2.10 -17.79 6.44
CA LYS A 188 2.11 -18.18 7.87
C LYS A 188 0.74 -18.06 8.55
N ASP A 189 -0.10 -17.09 8.15
CA ASP A 189 -1.45 -16.90 8.69
C ASP A 189 -2.55 -16.73 7.60
N ARG A 190 -2.21 -16.92 6.32
CA ARG A 190 -3.13 -16.75 5.18
C ARG A 190 -2.91 -17.89 4.18
N VAL A 191 -3.38 -19.07 4.57
CA VAL A 191 -3.58 -20.18 3.65
C VAL A 191 -5.00 -20.11 3.10
N PRO A 192 -5.19 -20.02 1.78
CA PRO A 192 -4.18 -19.95 0.70
C PRO A 192 -3.55 -18.55 0.55
N ARG A 193 -2.35 -18.47 -0.06
CA ARG A 193 -1.71 -17.19 -0.45
C ARG A 193 -2.73 -16.29 -1.16
N LYS A 194 -2.79 -15.03 -0.74
CA LYS A 194 -3.67 -14.02 -1.33
C LYS A 194 -3.35 -13.86 -2.82
N ILE A 195 -4.38 -13.93 -3.65
CA ILE A 195 -4.30 -13.55 -5.06
C ILE A 195 -4.18 -12.03 -5.13
N ILE A 196 -3.15 -11.53 -5.79
CA ILE A 196 -2.85 -10.10 -5.90
C ILE A 196 -3.67 -9.56 -7.07
N LYS A 197 -4.80 -8.91 -6.77
CA LYS A 197 -5.79 -8.48 -7.76
C LYS A 197 -6.19 -7.00 -7.68
N GLY A 198 -5.48 -6.21 -6.87
CA GLY A 198 -5.71 -4.77 -6.79
C GLY A 198 -5.23 -4.09 -8.07
N PHE A 199 -6.14 -3.40 -8.76
CA PHE A 199 -5.83 -2.62 -9.96
C PHE A 199 -5.23 -1.25 -9.65
N PHE A 200 -5.41 -0.79 -8.42
CA PHE A 200 -4.99 0.53 -7.95
C PHE A 200 -4.43 0.38 -6.56
N GLY A 201 -3.41 1.16 -6.25
CA GLY A 201 -2.80 1.17 -4.94
C GLY A 201 -1.85 -0.02 -4.76
N TRP A 202 -0.58 0.31 -4.59
CA TRP A 202 0.50 -0.64 -4.41
C TRP A 202 0.27 -1.59 -3.22
N GLU A 203 0.21 -2.89 -3.52
CA GLU A 203 0.23 -3.96 -2.53
C GLU A 203 1.67 -4.42 -2.27
N LYS A 204 2.07 -4.45 -1.00
CA LYS A 204 3.40 -4.92 -0.62
C LYS A 204 3.45 -6.45 -0.59
N VAL A 205 4.47 -7.02 -1.24
CA VAL A 205 4.81 -8.44 -1.22
C VAL A 205 6.18 -8.62 -0.59
N GLY A 206 6.35 -9.63 0.25
CA GLY A 206 7.68 -9.94 0.77
C GLY A 206 7.72 -11.02 1.85
N ASN A 207 8.92 -11.43 2.24
CA ASN A 207 9.13 -12.50 3.21
C ASN A 207 10.54 -12.39 3.82
N VAL A 208 10.83 -13.20 4.83
CA VAL A 208 12.18 -13.36 5.36
C VAL A 208 12.94 -14.35 4.48
N TYR A 209 14.15 -13.96 4.10
CA TYR A 209 15.12 -14.77 3.39
C TYR A 209 16.32 -15.08 4.29
N ILE A 210 16.78 -16.34 4.31
CA ILE A 210 18.00 -16.74 5.01
C ILE A 210 19.11 -16.90 3.98
N ALA A 211 20.08 -15.99 3.99
CA ALA A 211 21.11 -15.96 2.96
C ALA A 211 22.00 -17.21 2.97
N LYS A 212 22.37 -17.66 1.78
CA LYS A 212 23.32 -18.74 1.49
C LYS A 212 24.73 -18.20 1.27
N GLY A 213 24.86 -16.91 0.96
CA GLY A 213 26.12 -16.18 0.85
C GLY A 213 26.74 -16.19 -0.55
N ASP A 214 26.02 -16.67 -1.54
CA ASP A 214 26.43 -16.69 -2.95
C ASP A 214 25.48 -15.91 -3.86
N GLU A 215 24.52 -15.18 -3.30
CA GLU A 215 23.57 -14.34 -4.01
C GLU A 215 24.27 -13.18 -4.72
N LYS A 216 24.04 -13.06 -6.02
CA LYS A 216 24.54 -11.95 -6.85
C LYS A 216 23.42 -11.25 -7.62
N TYR A 217 22.30 -11.92 -7.82
CA TYR A 217 21.16 -11.42 -8.56
C TYR A 217 19.87 -11.68 -7.79
N ILE A 218 18.89 -10.83 -8.04
CA ILE A 218 17.48 -11.09 -7.75
C ILE A 218 16.70 -11.12 -9.06
N SER A 219 15.71 -11.98 -9.15
CA SER A 219 14.79 -12.03 -10.28
C SER A 219 13.35 -12.01 -9.80
N ILE A 220 12.50 -11.17 -10.40
CA ILE A 220 11.09 -11.06 -10.04
C ILE A 220 10.24 -11.61 -11.19
N GLY A 221 9.27 -12.46 -10.83
CA GLY A 221 8.32 -13.04 -11.78
C GLY A 221 7.61 -14.26 -11.21
N ASN A 222 7.12 -15.14 -12.08
CA ASN A 222 6.39 -16.35 -11.70
C ASN A 222 7.21 -17.59 -12.06
N PHE A 223 7.83 -18.20 -11.05
CA PHE A 223 8.72 -19.34 -11.24
C PHE A 223 8.01 -20.71 -11.31
N GLN A 224 6.67 -20.71 -11.30
CA GLN A 224 5.86 -21.92 -11.23
C GLN A 224 5.16 -22.20 -12.55
N PRO A 225 4.91 -23.46 -12.90
CA PRO A 225 4.17 -23.80 -14.11
C PRO A 225 2.75 -23.23 -14.07
N ASN A 226 2.16 -22.95 -15.24
CA ASN A 226 0.76 -22.54 -15.40
C ASN A 226 -0.29 -23.53 -14.83
N GLN A 227 0.12 -24.74 -14.47
CA GLN A 227 -0.80 -25.72 -13.90
C GLN A 227 -1.05 -25.40 -12.43
N ALA A 228 -2.33 -25.18 -12.09
CA ALA A 228 -2.73 -25.04 -10.69
C ALA A 228 -2.33 -26.32 -9.93
N TYR A 229 -1.43 -26.18 -8.97
CA TYR A 229 -0.95 -27.29 -8.15
C TYR A 229 -1.97 -27.54 -7.04
N THR A 230 -2.57 -28.73 -7.04
CA THR A 230 -3.71 -29.07 -6.18
C THR A 230 -3.34 -29.95 -4.98
N SER A 231 -2.06 -30.35 -4.83
CA SER A 231 -1.65 -31.38 -3.87
C SER A 231 -0.90 -30.87 -2.62
N THR A 232 -0.96 -29.59 -2.28
CA THR A 232 -0.43 -29.04 -1.00
C THR A 232 -1.38 -28.02 -0.39
N ASP A 233 -1.22 -27.76 0.91
CA ASP A 233 -1.97 -26.74 1.66
C ASP A 233 -1.80 -25.32 1.09
N THR A 234 -0.85 -25.07 0.18
CA THR A 234 -0.57 -23.75 -0.43
C THR A 234 -0.71 -23.74 -1.96
N PRO A 235 -1.92 -23.94 -2.52
CA PRO A 235 -2.13 -24.10 -3.96
C PRO A 235 -1.78 -22.84 -4.75
N TRP A 236 -1.08 -23.04 -5.87
CA TRP A 236 -0.87 -22.03 -6.91
C TRP A 236 -2.17 -21.77 -7.64
N LYS A 237 -2.66 -20.54 -7.55
CA LYS A 237 -3.95 -20.16 -8.10
C LYS A 237 -3.79 -18.94 -8.97
N PHE A 238 -4.52 -18.98 -10.08
CA PHE A 238 -4.89 -17.79 -10.82
C PHE A 238 -6.41 -17.62 -10.73
N GLU A 239 -6.87 -16.38 -10.85
CA GLU A 239 -8.28 -16.01 -10.89
C GLU A 239 -8.50 -15.17 -12.14
N ALA A 240 -9.63 -15.36 -12.81
CA ALA A 240 -10.05 -14.46 -13.87
C ALA A 240 -10.53 -13.15 -13.24
N VAL A 241 -9.98 -12.03 -13.68
CA VAL A 241 -10.40 -10.69 -13.25
C VAL A 241 -11.09 -9.98 -14.40
N LYS A 242 -11.96 -9.02 -14.06
CA LYS A 242 -12.62 -8.18 -15.05
C LYS A 242 -11.96 -6.81 -15.01
N LYS A 243 -11.58 -6.31 -16.19
CA LYS A 243 -11.13 -4.92 -16.36
C LYS A 243 -12.14 -3.96 -15.72
N PRO A 244 -11.70 -2.95 -14.95
CA PRO A 244 -12.56 -1.84 -14.50
C PRO A 244 -13.28 -1.19 -15.69
N LYS A 245 -14.54 -0.77 -15.52
CA LYS A 245 -15.33 -0.25 -16.65
C LYS A 245 -14.79 1.08 -17.18
N GLU A 246 -14.13 1.81 -16.30
CA GLU A 246 -13.62 3.16 -16.44
C GLU A 246 -12.20 3.18 -17.01
N SER A 247 -11.54 2.02 -17.10
CA SER A 247 -10.19 1.92 -17.66
C SER A 247 -10.27 1.91 -19.19
N GLU A 248 -9.41 2.70 -19.84
CA GLU A 248 -9.28 2.75 -21.31
C GLU A 248 -8.33 1.66 -21.86
N ALA A 249 -7.58 0.96 -20.99
CA ALA A 249 -6.62 -0.05 -21.42
C ALA A 249 -7.31 -1.23 -22.15
N GLU A 250 -6.63 -1.81 -23.15
CA GLU A 250 -7.14 -3.00 -23.83
C GLU A 250 -7.02 -4.24 -22.92
N ALA A 251 -8.09 -5.03 -22.81
CA ALA A 251 -8.08 -6.24 -22.00
C ALA A 251 -7.33 -7.39 -22.70
N MET A 252 -6.14 -7.70 -22.21
CA MET A 252 -5.24 -8.72 -22.73
C MET A 252 -5.30 -10.02 -21.92
N ASN A 253 -5.00 -11.14 -22.57
CA ASN A 253 -5.01 -12.47 -21.93
C ASN A 253 -3.74 -12.67 -21.09
N HIS A 254 -3.54 -11.90 -20.01
CA HIS A 254 -2.41 -12.04 -19.09
C HIS A 254 -2.74 -11.65 -17.65
N ALA A 255 -1.81 -11.92 -16.74
CA ALA A 255 -1.62 -11.14 -15.51
C ALA A 255 -0.35 -10.30 -15.67
N TYR A 256 -0.53 -8.98 -15.76
CA TYR A 256 0.53 -8.02 -15.90
C TYR A 256 0.63 -7.20 -14.61
N TYR A 257 1.83 -7.15 -14.02
CA TYR A 257 2.06 -6.44 -12.77
C TYR A 257 3.05 -5.31 -12.98
N TYR A 258 2.71 -4.12 -12.48
CA TYR A 258 3.69 -3.10 -12.17
C TYR A 258 4.46 -3.50 -10.90
N VAL A 259 5.75 -3.18 -10.85
CA VAL A 259 6.66 -3.49 -9.75
C VAL A 259 7.47 -2.24 -9.40
N ASP A 260 7.54 -1.92 -8.12
CA ASP A 260 8.30 -0.78 -7.58
C ASP A 260 8.90 -1.11 -6.20
N ASN A 261 9.78 -0.25 -5.68
CA ASN A 261 10.31 -0.25 -4.32
C ASN A 261 10.79 -1.61 -3.78
N ILE A 262 11.71 -2.23 -4.51
CA ILE A 262 12.38 -3.44 -4.03
C ILE A 262 13.36 -3.05 -2.93
N VAL A 263 13.21 -3.64 -1.74
CA VAL A 263 14.02 -3.36 -0.56
C VAL A 263 14.47 -4.67 0.08
N ILE A 264 15.76 -4.76 0.39
CA ILE A 264 16.35 -5.84 1.19
C ILE A 264 16.98 -5.22 2.43
N ARG A 265 16.55 -5.66 3.61
CA ARG A 265 17.05 -5.19 4.92
C ARG A 265 17.57 -6.36 5.75
N LEU A 266 18.75 -6.22 6.33
CA LEU A 266 19.23 -7.13 7.36
C LEU A 266 18.35 -6.98 8.60
N ILE A 267 17.92 -8.10 9.17
CA ILE A 267 17.08 -8.17 10.38
C ILE A 267 17.65 -9.21 11.35
N ASP A 268 17.41 -9.01 12.64
CA ASP A 268 17.79 -9.96 13.68
C ASP A 268 16.68 -11.00 13.91
N LYS A 269 15.41 -10.57 13.79
CA LYS A 269 14.22 -11.39 14.07
C LYS A 269 13.19 -11.31 12.93
N GLU A 270 12.38 -12.37 12.76
CA GLU A 270 11.39 -12.42 11.66
C GLU A 270 10.31 -11.33 11.83
N GLU A 271 9.94 -11.01 13.07
CA GLU A 271 8.92 -10.04 13.42
C GLU A 271 9.32 -8.59 13.09
N GLU A 272 10.61 -8.34 12.86
CA GLU A 272 11.12 -7.04 12.42
C GLU A 272 10.77 -6.79 10.94
N CYS A 273 10.57 -7.86 10.16
CA CYS A 273 10.22 -7.74 8.77
C CYS A 273 8.79 -7.23 8.61
N GLU A 274 8.64 -6.10 7.91
CA GLU A 274 7.35 -5.43 7.68
C GLU A 274 6.30 -6.33 7.02
N CYS A 275 6.73 -7.36 6.28
CA CYS A 275 5.85 -8.33 5.64
C CYS A 275 5.07 -9.22 6.64
N PHE A 276 5.52 -9.26 7.90
CA PHE A 276 4.87 -9.99 9.01
C PHE A 276 4.34 -9.08 10.10
N LYS A 277 4.62 -7.78 10.03
CA LYS A 277 3.86 -6.84 10.84
C LYS A 277 2.41 -6.98 10.36
N PRO A 278 1.44 -7.18 11.26
CA PRO A 278 0.05 -7.01 10.86
C PRO A 278 -0.01 -5.69 10.12
N VAL A 279 -0.68 -5.64 8.97
CA VAL A 279 -0.96 -4.37 8.31
C VAL A 279 -1.76 -3.58 9.33
N VAL A 280 -1.07 -2.80 10.15
CA VAL A 280 -1.66 -1.72 10.91
C VAL A 280 -1.92 -0.72 9.80
N VAL A 281 -3.05 -0.91 9.12
CA VAL A 281 -3.62 0.19 8.36
C VAL A 281 -3.70 1.26 9.41
N ASN A 282 -2.89 2.32 9.29
CA ASN A 282 -3.15 3.49 10.12
C ASN A 282 -4.46 4.05 9.59
N LEU A 283 -5.57 3.47 10.05
CA LEU A 283 -6.91 3.77 9.57
C LEU A 283 -7.18 5.26 9.74
N GLU A 284 -6.55 5.90 10.72
CA GLU A 284 -6.55 7.34 10.89
C GLU A 284 -5.96 8.09 9.67
N GLU A 285 -4.86 7.62 9.10
CA GLU A 285 -4.25 8.18 7.88
C GLU A 285 -5.05 7.83 6.61
N SER A 286 -5.96 6.86 6.67
CA SER A 286 -6.83 6.50 5.54
C SER A 286 -8.03 7.42 5.36
N PHE A 287 -8.37 8.21 6.38
CA PHE A 287 -9.45 9.17 6.28
C PHE A 287 -9.01 10.47 5.65
N SER A 288 -9.86 11.05 4.79
CA SER A 288 -9.61 12.38 4.25
C SER A 288 -9.50 13.43 5.37
N PRO A 289 -8.49 14.32 5.35
CA PRO A 289 -8.36 15.41 6.31
C PRO A 289 -9.36 16.54 6.07
N VAL A 290 -10.10 16.52 4.95
CA VAL A 290 -11.06 17.55 4.57
C VAL A 290 -12.21 17.62 5.58
N ILE A 291 -12.54 18.85 6.01
CA ILE A 291 -13.70 19.12 6.84
C ILE A 291 -14.65 19.98 6.02
N TYR A 292 -15.84 19.45 5.77
CA TYR A 292 -16.87 20.21 5.10
C TYR A 292 -17.57 21.13 6.10
N ASN A 293 -17.87 22.35 5.65
CA ASN A 293 -18.75 23.26 6.35
C ASN A 293 -19.79 23.76 5.36
N LYS A 294 -21.07 23.53 5.68
CA LYS A 294 -22.19 24.03 4.90
C LYS A 294 -22.48 25.47 5.30
N PRO A 295 -22.34 26.46 4.38
CA PRO A 295 -22.89 27.79 4.61
C PRO A 295 -24.41 27.67 4.76
N ILE A 296 -24.95 28.14 5.89
CA ILE A 296 -26.39 28.07 6.15
C ILE A 296 -27.03 29.36 5.66
N GLU A 297 -27.92 29.25 4.69
CA GLU A 297 -28.74 30.37 4.22
C GLU A 297 -30.09 30.34 4.96
N LEU A 298 -30.27 31.25 5.90
CA LEU A 298 -31.52 31.38 6.67
C LEU A 298 -32.35 32.55 6.12
N ASP A 299 -33.57 32.27 5.66
CA ASP A 299 -34.57 33.28 5.30
C ASP A 299 -35.38 33.70 6.55
N GLU A 300 -35.69 34.98 6.68
CA GLU A 300 -36.57 35.52 7.73
C GLU A 300 -37.96 34.86 7.73
N LYS A 301 -38.45 34.43 6.58
CA LYS A 301 -39.73 33.73 6.38
C LYS A 301 -39.71 32.28 6.86
N MET A 302 -38.55 31.69 7.11
CA MET A 302 -38.46 30.32 7.62
C MET A 302 -39.00 30.24 9.04
N THR A 303 -39.83 29.23 9.29
CA THR A 303 -40.25 28.85 10.65
C THR A 303 -39.04 28.41 11.48
N LEU A 304 -39.16 28.46 12.81
CA LEU A 304 -38.10 28.00 13.69
C LEU A 304 -37.72 26.53 13.42
N ALA A 305 -38.70 25.68 13.09
CA ALA A 305 -38.47 24.29 12.72
C ALA A 305 -37.64 24.18 11.42
N GLN A 306 -38.00 24.91 10.37
CA GLN A 306 -37.22 24.92 9.12
C GLN A 306 -35.80 25.42 9.33
N LYS A 307 -35.61 26.41 10.21
CA LYS A 307 -34.27 26.90 10.56
C LYS A 307 -33.47 25.82 11.26
N VAL A 308 -34.06 25.07 12.20
CA VAL A 308 -33.40 23.92 12.85
C VAL A 308 -33.02 22.84 11.84
N GLU A 309 -33.92 22.47 10.93
CA GLU A 309 -33.68 21.42 9.92
C GLU A 309 -32.63 21.82 8.86
N ALA A 310 -32.38 23.12 8.66
CA ALA A 310 -31.33 23.59 7.76
C ALA A 310 -29.91 23.43 8.35
N HIS A 311 -29.79 23.23 9.66
CA HIS A 311 -28.49 23.02 10.31
C HIS A 311 -28.01 21.58 10.13
N GLN A 312 -26.69 21.42 10.01
CA GLN A 312 -26.01 20.13 9.99
C GLN A 312 -24.70 20.23 10.77
N LEU A 313 -24.27 19.12 11.37
CA LEU A 313 -22.97 19.01 12.02
C LEU A 313 -22.06 18.15 11.16
N HIS A 314 -20.87 18.63 10.82
CA HIS A 314 -19.89 17.88 10.04
C HIS A 314 -18.66 17.54 10.89
N PHE A 315 -18.04 16.40 10.59
CA PHE A 315 -17.00 15.79 11.41
C PHE A 315 -15.70 15.52 10.63
N ARG A 316 -14.58 15.55 11.36
CA ARG A 316 -13.32 14.98 10.87
C ARG A 316 -13.48 13.48 10.71
N GLY A 317 -12.77 12.92 9.73
CA GLY A 317 -12.72 11.47 9.51
C GLY A 317 -12.28 10.72 10.76
N GLY A 318 -12.97 9.63 11.08
CA GLY A 318 -12.69 8.78 12.24
C GLY A 318 -13.04 9.41 13.59
N GLN A 319 -13.73 10.56 13.62
CA GLN A 319 -13.98 11.30 14.87
C GLN A 319 -15.47 11.59 15.10
N ALA A 320 -15.87 11.58 16.39
CA ALA A 320 -17.17 12.04 16.88
C ALA A 320 -17.07 13.38 17.65
N LYS A 321 -15.89 14.02 17.66
CA LYS A 321 -15.66 15.30 18.34
C LYS A 321 -16.22 16.46 17.52
N PHE A 322 -16.95 17.37 18.17
CA PHE A 322 -17.46 18.56 17.50
C PHE A 322 -16.34 19.47 17.01
N THR A 323 -16.49 19.93 15.76
CA THR A 323 -15.75 21.07 15.21
C THR A 323 -16.31 22.38 15.78
N SER A 324 -15.62 23.50 15.58
CA SER A 324 -16.12 24.82 15.99
C SER A 324 -17.47 25.13 15.34
N ASN A 325 -17.58 24.91 14.03
CA ASN A 325 -18.82 25.10 13.29
C ASN A 325 -19.95 24.16 13.75
N ALA A 326 -19.63 22.90 14.05
CA ALA A 326 -20.61 21.99 14.65
C ALA A 326 -21.12 22.53 16.00
N THR A 327 -20.22 23.09 16.82
CA THR A 327 -20.60 23.67 18.11
C THR A 327 -21.54 24.88 17.93
N GLU A 328 -21.26 25.76 16.97
CA GLU A 328 -22.10 26.91 16.63
C GLU A 328 -23.51 26.48 16.17
N ASN A 329 -23.58 25.53 15.24
CA ASN A 329 -24.84 24.98 14.76
C ASN A 329 -25.64 24.30 15.87
N LEU A 330 -24.97 23.56 16.74
CA LEU A 330 -25.61 22.89 17.88
C LEU A 330 -26.12 23.89 18.93
N SER A 331 -25.44 25.03 19.10
CA SER A 331 -25.91 26.11 19.98
C SER A 331 -27.22 26.71 19.48
N PHE A 332 -27.34 26.96 18.17
CA PHE A 332 -28.58 27.44 17.59
C PHE A 332 -29.75 26.48 17.84
N ILE A 333 -29.52 25.18 17.65
CA ILE A 333 -30.53 24.14 17.86
C ILE A 333 -30.96 24.09 19.33
N LEU A 334 -30.01 24.16 20.26
CA LEU A 334 -30.28 24.21 21.69
C LEU A 334 -31.19 25.40 22.05
N ASP A 335 -30.88 26.59 21.55
CA ASP A 335 -31.65 27.81 21.80
C ASP A 335 -33.06 27.73 21.20
N ALA A 336 -33.18 27.16 19.99
CA ALA A 336 -34.46 26.90 19.35
C ALA A 336 -35.34 25.94 20.18
N MET A 337 -34.77 24.84 20.67
CA MET A 337 -35.49 23.87 21.51
C MET A 337 -35.88 24.42 22.89
N LYS A 338 -35.12 25.37 23.44
CA LYS A 338 -35.49 26.10 24.67
C LYS A 338 -36.61 27.09 24.42
N LYS A 339 -36.59 27.78 23.28
CA LYS A 339 -37.61 28.74 22.88
C LYS A 339 -38.95 28.08 22.57
N ASP A 340 -38.92 26.85 22.04
CA ASP A 340 -40.12 26.03 21.81
C ASP A 340 -40.09 24.74 22.64
N PRO A 341 -40.70 24.74 23.84
CA PRO A 341 -40.75 23.57 24.72
C PRO A 341 -41.50 22.36 24.14
N LYS A 342 -42.27 22.53 23.05
CA LYS A 342 -43.03 21.44 22.40
C LYS A 342 -42.26 20.80 21.25
N MET A 343 -41.13 21.38 20.84
CA MET A 343 -40.33 20.85 19.74
C MET A 343 -39.69 19.52 20.13
N ASN A 344 -40.02 18.45 19.40
CA ASN A 344 -39.28 17.19 19.47
C ASN A 344 -38.30 17.13 18.29
N LEU A 345 -37.13 16.54 18.53
CA LEU A 345 -36.03 16.54 17.58
C LEU A 345 -35.57 15.10 17.31
N GLU A 346 -35.58 14.70 16.04
CA GLU A 346 -34.87 13.52 15.57
C GLU A 346 -33.46 13.93 15.13
N VAL A 347 -32.47 13.25 15.70
CA VAL A 347 -31.04 13.44 15.45
C VAL A 347 -30.55 12.25 14.64
N ILE A 348 -30.12 12.51 13.41
CA ILE A 348 -29.84 11.48 12.40
C ILE A 348 -28.33 11.47 12.10
N GLY A 349 -27.66 10.37 12.42
CA GLY A 349 -26.21 10.22 12.20
C GLY A 349 -25.87 9.50 10.90
N HIS A 350 -24.78 9.95 10.27
CA HIS A 350 -24.23 9.39 9.05
C HIS A 350 -22.71 9.20 9.16
N THR A 351 -22.20 8.26 8.37
CA THR A 351 -20.77 8.01 8.12
C THR A 351 -20.50 8.10 6.62
N ASP A 352 -19.22 8.19 6.24
CA ASP A 352 -18.81 7.81 4.90
C ASP A 352 -18.50 6.30 4.82
N VAL A 353 -18.30 5.79 3.60
CA VAL A 353 -18.06 4.36 3.37
C VAL A 353 -16.74 3.90 4.00
N LYS A 354 -15.69 4.73 3.97
CA LYS A 354 -14.37 4.39 4.55
C LYS A 354 -14.45 4.26 6.06
N GLU A 355 -15.26 5.09 6.73
CA GLU A 355 -15.52 4.98 8.17
C GLU A 355 -16.22 3.66 8.53
N ASP A 356 -17.17 3.19 7.72
CA ASP A 356 -17.82 1.89 7.96
C ASP A 356 -16.86 0.72 7.71
N GLU A 357 -16.06 0.79 6.64
CA GLU A 357 -15.03 -0.20 6.33
C GLU A 357 -13.94 -0.25 7.42
N ALA A 358 -13.56 0.90 7.97
CA ALA A 358 -12.64 0.99 9.10
C ALA A 358 -13.28 0.42 10.38
N GLY A 359 -14.56 0.67 10.63
CA GLY A 359 -15.30 0.13 11.77
C GLY A 359 -15.46 -1.40 11.74
N ALA A 360 -15.38 -2.02 10.55
CA ALA A 360 -15.32 -3.47 10.40
C ALA A 360 -13.94 -4.06 10.75
N GLN A 361 -12.89 -3.22 10.77
CA GLN A 361 -11.50 -3.61 11.00
C GLN A 361 -10.99 -3.24 12.40
N ASP A 362 -11.46 -2.13 12.96
CA ASP A 362 -11.06 -1.63 14.27
C ASP A 362 -12.29 -1.09 15.04
N GLU A 363 -12.47 -1.59 16.25
CA GLU A 363 -13.56 -1.20 17.15
C GLU A 363 -13.53 0.30 17.49
N GLN A 364 -12.39 0.99 17.35
CA GLN A 364 -12.29 2.45 17.53
C GLN A 364 -13.18 3.24 16.55
N TYR A 365 -13.37 2.73 15.33
CA TYR A 365 -14.16 3.42 14.29
C TYR A 365 -15.55 2.82 14.10
N LYS A 366 -15.92 1.84 14.92
CA LYS A 366 -17.21 1.18 14.84
C LYS A 366 -18.33 2.11 15.24
N ASP A 367 -19.42 2.08 14.47
CA ASP A 367 -20.66 2.78 14.78
C ASP A 367 -20.47 4.31 15.01
N LEU A 368 -19.62 4.96 14.22
CA LEU A 368 -19.31 6.39 14.37
C LEU A 368 -20.55 7.30 14.24
N ASP A 369 -21.56 6.91 13.45
CA ASP A 369 -22.84 7.61 13.42
C ASP A 369 -23.58 7.56 14.77
N LYS A 370 -23.54 6.43 15.48
CA LYS A 370 -24.10 6.29 16.82
C LYS A 370 -23.35 7.14 17.84
N GLU A 371 -22.03 7.13 17.81
CA GLU A 371 -21.22 7.94 18.72
C GLU A 371 -21.42 9.44 18.47
N ARG A 372 -21.56 9.88 17.21
CA ARG A 372 -21.92 11.27 16.86
C ARG A 372 -23.31 11.66 17.37
N VAL A 373 -24.33 10.85 17.12
CA VAL A 373 -25.71 11.09 17.61
C VAL A 373 -25.75 11.15 19.14
N LYS A 374 -25.06 10.21 19.79
CA LYS A 374 -24.94 10.18 21.25
C LYS A 374 -24.25 11.42 21.80
N ALA A 375 -23.18 11.91 21.17
CA ALA A 375 -22.52 13.15 21.55
C ALA A 375 -23.49 14.34 21.50
N VAL A 376 -24.30 14.42 20.44
CA VAL A 376 -25.30 15.49 20.24
C VAL A 376 -26.42 15.42 21.29
N ILE A 377 -27.01 14.24 21.49
CA ILE A 377 -28.07 14.04 22.49
C ILE A 377 -27.55 14.36 23.89
N ASN A 378 -26.36 13.85 24.26
CA ASN A 378 -25.76 14.13 25.56
C ASN A 378 -25.51 15.63 25.76
N TYR A 379 -25.07 16.35 24.73
CA TYR A 379 -24.91 17.79 24.79
C TYR A 379 -26.24 18.50 25.05
N LEU A 380 -27.30 18.17 24.32
CA LEU A 380 -28.62 18.80 24.48
C LEU A 380 -29.22 18.50 25.87
N VAL A 381 -29.14 17.25 26.33
CA VAL A 381 -29.64 16.84 27.65
C VAL A 381 -28.88 17.53 28.78
N LYS A 382 -27.55 17.55 28.71
CA LYS A 382 -26.70 18.25 29.68
C LYS A 382 -27.04 19.74 29.78
N ASN A 383 -27.55 20.32 28.69
CA ASN A 383 -27.95 21.74 28.61
C ASN A 383 -29.45 21.98 28.84
N GLY A 384 -30.17 21.00 29.40
CA GLY A 384 -31.53 21.17 29.94
C GLY A 384 -32.66 20.77 29.00
N ILE A 385 -32.38 20.10 27.87
CA ILE A 385 -33.43 19.50 27.03
C ILE A 385 -33.82 18.13 27.61
N ASP A 386 -35.11 17.89 27.81
CA ASP A 386 -35.58 16.58 28.25
C ASP A 386 -35.25 15.49 27.22
N ALA A 387 -34.67 14.38 27.67
CA ALA A 387 -34.30 13.26 26.81
C ALA A 387 -35.51 12.67 26.07
N SER A 388 -36.73 12.76 26.62
CA SER A 388 -37.95 12.29 25.97
C SER A 388 -38.30 13.07 24.70
N ARG A 389 -37.71 14.25 24.50
CA ARG A 389 -37.90 15.09 23.31
C ARG A 389 -36.93 14.76 22.17
N LEU A 390 -36.01 13.81 22.39
CA LEU A 390 -34.94 13.50 21.46
C LEU A 390 -35.08 12.06 20.94
N LYS A 391 -35.02 11.89 19.62
CA LYS A 391 -35.03 10.60 18.96
C LYS A 391 -33.71 10.38 18.22
N ALA A 392 -33.06 9.25 18.45
CA ALA A 392 -31.84 8.86 17.74
C ALA A 392 -32.19 8.02 16.48
N THR A 393 -31.58 8.37 15.35
CA THR A 393 -31.62 7.57 14.12
C THR A 393 -30.20 7.44 13.55
N HIS A 394 -29.88 6.26 13.02
CA HIS A 394 -28.54 5.91 12.54
C HIS A 394 -28.67 5.41 11.10
N LYS A 395 -27.90 5.99 10.19
CA LYS A 395 -27.98 5.70 8.75
C LYS A 395 -26.68 5.14 8.20
N SER A 396 -25.57 5.21 8.94
CA SER A 396 -24.26 4.80 8.47
C SER A 396 -23.99 5.43 7.08
N SER A 397 -23.27 4.78 6.18
CA SER A 397 -23.06 5.28 4.80
C SER A 397 -24.23 4.99 3.86
N LEU A 398 -25.31 4.37 4.33
CA LEU A 398 -26.44 3.96 3.49
C LEU A 398 -27.25 5.13 2.92
N GLN A 399 -27.06 6.34 3.46
CA GLN A 399 -27.71 7.55 2.98
C GLN A 399 -26.68 8.64 2.63
N VAL A 400 -26.42 8.75 1.33
CA VAL A 400 -25.55 9.78 0.74
C VAL A 400 -26.10 11.18 0.99
N SER A 401 -25.22 12.15 1.23
CA SER A 401 -25.57 13.56 1.43
C SER A 401 -26.19 14.17 0.17
N SER A 402 -27.29 14.91 0.35
CA SER A 402 -27.92 15.68 -0.73
C SER A 402 -27.08 16.88 -1.17
N ASP A 403 -26.07 17.25 -0.40
CA ASP A 403 -25.18 18.38 -0.72
C ASP A 403 -24.05 17.98 -1.67
N ILE A 404 -23.93 16.69 -2.01
CA ILE A 404 -22.95 16.21 -2.99
C ILE A 404 -23.39 16.64 -4.39
N VAL A 405 -22.49 17.33 -5.09
CA VAL A 405 -22.64 17.71 -6.48
C VAL A 405 -22.06 16.60 -7.34
N GLU A 406 -22.94 15.84 -7.98
CA GLU A 406 -22.56 14.86 -9.00
C GLU A 406 -22.26 15.59 -10.31
N GLY A 407 -21.13 15.28 -10.94
CA GLY A 407 -20.74 15.87 -12.22
C GLY A 407 -20.22 14.81 -13.19
N ALA A 408 -20.72 14.84 -14.42
CA ALA A 408 -19.96 14.30 -15.54
C ALA A 408 -18.86 15.33 -15.91
N ASP A 409 -17.72 14.85 -16.40
CA ASP A 409 -16.65 15.69 -16.97
C ASP A 409 -15.83 16.51 -15.96
N GLY A 410 -15.66 16.03 -14.72
CA GLY A 410 -14.75 16.62 -13.73
C GLY A 410 -15.27 17.87 -13.00
N ASN A 411 -16.56 18.20 -13.17
CA ASN A 411 -17.22 19.32 -12.48
C ASN A 411 -17.93 18.91 -11.17
N GLY A 412 -17.78 17.65 -10.74
CA GLY A 412 -18.37 17.14 -9.50
C GLY A 412 -17.48 17.38 -8.29
N ASP A 413 -17.99 17.09 -7.09
CA ASP A 413 -17.17 17.09 -5.89
C ASP A 413 -16.06 16.03 -5.98
N GLU A 414 -14.83 16.42 -5.62
CA GLU A 414 -13.72 15.51 -5.43
C GLU A 414 -14.05 14.43 -4.37
N PRO A 415 -13.48 13.20 -4.48
CA PRO A 415 -13.78 12.10 -3.55
C PRO A 415 -13.70 12.48 -2.07
N ASP A 416 -12.65 13.19 -1.68
CA ASP A 416 -12.42 13.69 -0.31
C ASP A 416 -13.51 14.65 0.19
N VAL A 417 -14.04 15.48 -0.72
CA VAL A 417 -15.14 16.41 -0.42
C VAL A 417 -16.45 15.65 -0.25
N ARG A 418 -16.70 14.63 -1.08
CA ARG A 418 -17.88 13.76 -0.98
C ARG A 418 -17.90 13.02 0.35
N GLU A 419 -16.76 12.46 0.75
CA GLU A 419 -16.59 11.83 2.06
C GLU A 419 -16.88 12.83 3.18
N ALA A 420 -16.29 14.03 3.14
CA ALA A 420 -16.52 15.07 4.14
C ALA A 420 -17.98 15.52 4.26
N LYS A 421 -18.71 15.57 3.14
CA LYS A 421 -20.16 15.84 3.11
C LYS A 421 -20.99 14.69 3.69
N ASN A 422 -20.51 13.45 3.61
CA ASN A 422 -21.22 12.30 4.18
C ASN A 422 -21.06 12.18 5.70
N ARG A 423 -19.91 12.58 6.25
CA ARG A 423 -19.62 12.57 7.70
C ARG A 423 -20.39 13.64 8.47
N ARG A 424 -21.68 13.39 8.71
CA ARG A 424 -22.59 14.41 9.26
C ARG A 424 -23.61 13.90 10.26
N VAL A 425 -24.22 14.85 10.97
CA VAL A 425 -25.48 14.70 11.69
C VAL A 425 -26.49 15.71 11.14
N GLU A 426 -27.68 15.22 10.82
CA GLU A 426 -28.85 16.01 10.39
C GLU A 426 -29.91 16.07 11.49
N PHE A 427 -30.82 17.04 11.36
CA PHE A 427 -31.88 17.28 12.33
C PHE A 427 -33.24 17.34 11.64
N LYS A 428 -34.23 16.72 12.28
CA LYS A 428 -35.62 16.77 11.84
C LYS A 428 -36.55 17.07 13.00
N VAL A 429 -37.42 18.06 12.84
CA VAL A 429 -38.42 18.37 13.86
C VAL A 429 -39.57 17.39 13.72
N VAL A 430 -39.82 16.65 14.79
CA VAL A 430 -40.90 15.66 14.87
C VAL A 430 -42.10 16.29 15.55
N ARG A 431 -43.28 16.13 14.96
CA ARG A 431 -44.54 16.65 15.50
C ARG A 431 -45.27 15.62 16.32
#